data_AF-A0A7K2XIN1-F1
#
_entry.id   AF-A0A7K2XIN1-F1
#
_cell.length_a   1.000
_cell.length_b   1.000
_cell.length_c   1.000
_cell.angle_alpha   90.00
_cell.angle_beta   90.00
_cell.angle_gamma   90.00
#
_symmetry.space_group_name_H-M   'P 1'
#
loop_
_entity.id
_entity.type
_entity.pdbx_description
1 polymer ?
#
loop_
_entity_poly.entity_id
_entity_poly.type
_entity_poly.pdbx_seq_one_letter_code
_entity_poly.pdbx_strand_id
1 'polypeptide(L)' 'MDPNSITVLVTFVGGPADGLTEHRPLAEATGKVTIDGVTYRGNPGPPPEVKDTPEGLAQVMKPE' A
#
# COMPACT_ATOMS: atom_id res chain seq x y z
N MET A 1 -16.13 -13.81 9.68
CA MET A 1 -14.79 -13.40 9.21
C MET A 1 -14.80 -11.89 9.20
N ASP A 2 -14.02 -11.27 10.08
CA ASP A 2 -13.95 -9.82 10.19
C ASP A 2 -13.13 -9.26 9.01
N PRO A 3 -13.71 -8.40 8.16
CA PRO A 3 -13.01 -7.87 6.99
C PRO A 3 -11.80 -6.99 7.37
N ASN A 4 -11.73 -6.53 8.62
CA ASN A 4 -10.59 -5.80 9.18
C ASN A 4 -9.42 -6.69 9.60
N SER A 5 -9.60 -8.03 9.62
CA SER A 5 -8.52 -8.96 9.97
C SER A 5 -7.66 -9.36 8.76
N ILE A 6 -8.06 -9.00 7.53
CA ILE A 6 -7.27 -9.27 6.33
C ILE A 6 -6.24 -8.15 6.20
N THR A 7 -4.96 -8.50 6.33
CA THR A 7 -3.85 -7.58 6.07
C THR A 7 -3.20 -7.88 4.73
N VAL A 8 -2.76 -6.85 4.04
CA VAL A 8 -1.96 -6.92 2.82
C VAL A 8 -0.63 -6.22 3.02
N LEU A 9 0.41 -6.73 2.36
CA LEU A 9 1.70 -6.07 2.31
C LEU A 9 1.61 -4.89 1.33
N VAL A 10 1.98 -3.69 1.78
CA VAL A 10 2.04 -2.49 0.95
C VAL A 10 3.46 -1.97 0.89
N THR A 11 3.87 -1.44 -0.26
CA THR A 11 5.15 -0.77 -0.45
C THR A 11 4.92 0.62 -1.05
N PHE A 12 5.56 1.62 -0.46
CA PHE A 12 5.41 3.01 -0.87
C PHE A 12 6.52 3.38 -1.86
N VAL A 13 6.14 3.99 -2.97
CA VAL A 13 7.06 4.42 -4.04
C VAL A 13 6.85 5.89 -4.34
N GLY A 14 7.91 6.67 -4.18
CA GLY A 14 7.94 8.12 -4.29
C GLY A 14 7.62 8.86 -2.98
N GLY A 15 8.01 10.13 -2.90
CA GLY A 15 7.73 10.98 -1.74
C GLY A 15 8.50 10.58 -0.47
N PRO A 16 8.06 11.04 0.71
CA PRO A 16 8.77 10.84 1.99
C PRO A 16 8.80 9.38 2.47
N ALA A 17 7.85 8.55 2.05
CA ALA A 17 7.77 7.14 2.44
C ALA A 17 8.41 6.18 1.41
N ASP A 18 9.17 6.67 0.43
CA ASP A 18 9.78 5.81 -0.60
C ASP A 18 10.59 4.66 0.00
N GLY A 19 10.30 3.43 -0.44
CA GLY A 19 10.96 2.21 0.03
C GLY A 19 10.40 1.64 1.33
N LEU A 20 9.48 2.33 2.02
CA LEU A 20 8.80 1.80 3.19
C LEU A 20 7.88 0.64 2.77
N THR A 21 7.97 -0.48 3.48
CA THR A 21 7.13 -1.65 3.27
C THR A 21 6.54 -2.10 4.60
N GLU A 22 5.22 -2.31 4.65
CA GLU A 22 4.52 -2.70 5.89
C GLU A 22 3.21 -3.45 5.63
N HIS A 23 2.72 -4.17 6.64
CA HIS A 23 1.43 -4.84 6.58
C HIS A 23 0.32 -3.88 7.02
N ARG A 24 -0.69 -3.70 6.17
CA ARG A 24 -1.84 -2.84 6.44
C ARG A 24 -3.14 -3.60 6.29
N PRO A 25 -4.19 -3.26 7.06
CA PRO A 25 -5.53 -3.78 6.82
C PRO A 25 -5.95 -3.51 5.37
N LEU A 26 -6.57 -4.48 4.72
CA LEU A 26 -7.03 -4.37 3.32
C LEU A 26 -7.94 -3.15 3.12
N ALA A 27 -8.76 -2.80 4.12
CA ALA A 27 -9.61 -1.62 4.09
C ALA A 27 -8.82 -0.30 4.04
N GLU A 28 -7.63 -0.24 4.65
CA GLU A 28 -6.74 0.92 4.56
C GLU A 28 -5.97 0.93 3.23
N ALA A 29 -5.46 -0.23 2.80
CA ALA A 29 -4.67 -0.37 1.58
C ALA A 29 -5.46 -0.17 0.27
N THR A 30 -6.76 -0.45 0.29
CA THR A 30 -7.67 -0.12 -0.82
C THR A 30 -8.08 1.35 -0.84
N GLY A 31 -7.78 2.08 0.24
CA GLY A 31 -8.07 3.50 0.42
C GLY A 31 -6.89 4.41 0.09
N LYS A 32 -6.77 5.47 0.89
CA LYS A 32 -5.68 6.44 0.85
C LYS A 32 -4.92 6.36 2.17
N VAL A 33 -3.60 6.40 2.11
CA VAL A 33 -2.73 6.41 3.29
C VAL A 33 -1.94 7.71 3.30
N THR A 34 -2.09 8.52 4.35
CA THR A 34 -1.31 9.76 4.48
C THR A 34 -0.09 9.51 5.37
N ILE A 35 1.10 9.76 4.83
CA ILE A 35 2.38 9.65 5.53
C ILE A 35 3.12 10.97 5.34
N ASP A 36 3.55 11.59 6.44
CA ASP A 36 4.29 12.86 6.42
C ASP A 36 3.61 13.97 5.59
N GLY A 37 2.27 14.05 5.68
CA GLY A 37 1.47 15.01 4.92
C GLY A 37 1.28 14.67 3.42
N VAL A 38 1.92 13.63 2.91
CA VAL A 38 1.73 13.14 1.53
C VAL A 38 0.70 12.01 1.53
N THR A 39 -0.30 12.13 0.66
CA THR A 39 -1.33 11.11 0.52
C THR A 39 -0.94 10.13 -0.57
N TYR A 40 -0.84 8.87 -0.20
CA TYR A 40 -0.53 7.76 -1.07
C TYR A 40 -1.78 6.98 -1.42
N ARG A 41 -1.83 6.49 -2.65
CA ARG A 41 -2.92 5.67 -3.15
C ARG A 41 -2.39 4.54 -4.03
N GLY A 42 -2.94 3.35 -3.85
CA GLY A 42 -2.74 2.27 -4.79
C GLY A 42 -3.43 2.57 -6.12
N ASN A 43 -2.86 2.12 -7.23
CA ASN A 43 -3.49 2.29 -8.53
C ASN A 43 -4.82 1.49 -8.58
N PRO A 44 -5.98 2.14 -8.79
CA PRO A 44 -7.29 1.47 -8.69
C PRO A 44 -7.63 0.56 -9.88
N GLY A 45 -6.77 0.45 -10.90
CA GLY A 45 -7.00 -0.44 -12.05
C GLY A 45 -6.69 -1.91 -11.74
N PRO A 46 -7.51 -2.88 -12.20
CA PRO A 46 -7.17 -4.29 -12.14
C PRO A 46 -6.24 -4.69 -13.32
N PRO A 47 -5.18 -5.48 -13.07
CA PRO A 47 -4.69 -5.88 -11.75
C PRO A 47 -4.00 -4.71 -11.02
N PRO A 48 -4.07 -4.67 -9.67
CA PRO A 48 -3.36 -3.68 -8.88
C PRO A 48 -1.86 -3.77 -9.16
N GLU A 49 -1.18 -2.62 -9.14
CA GLU A 49 0.26 -2.60 -9.28
C GLU A 49 0.91 -3.23 -8.04
N VAL A 50 1.71 -4.27 -8.24
CA VAL A 50 2.42 -4.99 -7.18
C VAL A 50 3.91 -5.02 -7.49
N LYS A 51 4.73 -5.08 -6.44
CA LYS A 51 6.18 -5.16 -6.51
C LYS A 51 6.67 -6.30 -5.64
N ASP A 52 7.67 -7.02 -6.12
CA ASP A 52 8.37 -8.04 -5.34
C ASP A 52 9.26 -7.34 -4.29
N THR A 53 9.08 -7.73 -3.03
CA THR A 53 9.86 -7.24 -1.89
C THR A 53 10.40 -8.43 -1.10
N PRO A 54 11.42 -8.26 -0.23
CA PRO A 54 11.93 -9.34 0.60
C PRO A 54 10.86 -10.02 1.47
N GLU A 55 9.81 -9.28 1.87
CA GLU A 55 8.66 -9.81 2.61
C GLU A 55 7.60 -10.49 1.72
N GLY A 56 7.65 -10.31 0.40
CA GLY A 56 6.73 -10.90 -0.57
C GLY A 56 6.19 -9.90 -1.59
N LEU A 57 5.09 -10.27 -2.27
CA LEU A 57 4.40 -9.39 -3.20
C LEU A 57 3.66 -8.28 -2.43
N ALA A 58 4.12 -7.05 -2.59
CA ALA A 58 3.55 -5.87 -1.95
C ALA A 58 2.76 -5.03 -2.96
N GLN A 59 1.59 -4.54 -2.56
CA GLN A 59 0.83 -3.57 -3.35
C GLN A 59 1.55 -2.22 -3.37
N VAL A 60 1.74 -1.66 -4.55
CA VAL A 60 2.43 -0.38 -4.73
C VAL A 60 1.49 0.77 -4.43
N MET A 61 1.92 1.63 -3.53
CA MET A 61 1.28 2.87 -3.11
C MET A 61 2.11 4.05 -3.64
N LYS A 62 1.52 4.95 -4.42
CA LYS A 62 2.20 6.15 -4.96
C LYS A 62 1.55 7.42 -4.44
N PRO A 63 2.28 8.54 -4.28
CA PRO A 63 1.70 9.83 -4.00
C PRO A 63 0.62 10.18 -5.02
N GLU A 64 -0.51 10.72 -4.55
CA GLU A 64 -1.51 11.37 -5.42
C GLU A 64 -0.94 12.59 -6.17
#